data_AF-A0A1V4WIL9-F1
#
_entry.id   AF-A0A1V4WIL9-F1
#
_cell.length_a   1.000
_cell.length_b   1.000
_cell.length_c   1.000
_cell.angle_alpha   90.00
_cell.angle_beta   90.00
_cell.angle_gamma   90.00
#
_symmetry.space_group_name_H-M   'P 1'
#
loop_
_entity.id
_entity.type
_entity.pdbx_description
1 polymer ?
#
loop_
_entity_poly.entity_id
_entity_poly.type
_entity_poly.pdbx_seq_one_letter_code
_entity_poly.pdbx_strand_id
1 'polypeptide(L)'
;MISEAKKYLLRFGIPLAAMIAMIAILRPENIVLVVYKMCLIVIGLVLCELIWVISYKPVFGRIEELETYEKRSVLIFRGILYLAIVLGITWGL
;
A
#
# COMPACT_ATOMS: atom_id res chain seq x y z
N MET A 1 24.70 -13.81 -11.80
CA MET A 1 23.96 -12.54 -11.98
C MET A 1 22.53 -12.84 -12.38
N ILE A 2 21.62 -13.00 -11.41
CA ILE A 2 20.19 -13.07 -11.72
C ILE A 2 19.77 -11.61 -11.99
N SER A 3 19.56 -11.30 -13.27
CA SER A 3 19.18 -9.98 -13.77
C SER A 3 18.11 -9.36 -12.88
N GLU A 4 18.33 -8.12 -12.43
CA GLU A 4 17.40 -7.28 -11.65
C GLU A 4 15.94 -7.40 -12.15
N ALA A 5 15.75 -7.55 -13.47
CA ALA A 5 14.46 -7.78 -14.09
C ALA A 5 13.70 -9.00 -13.53
N LYS A 6 14.35 -10.15 -13.29
CA LYS A 6 13.70 -11.33 -12.66
C LYS A 6 13.23 -11.03 -11.25
N LYS A 7 13.97 -10.19 -10.51
CA LYS A 7 13.64 -9.78 -9.15
C LYS A 7 12.36 -8.95 -9.14
N TYR A 8 12.25 -7.98 -10.04
CA TYR A 8 11.03 -7.18 -10.24
C TYR A 8 9.86 -8.04 -10.76
N LEU A 9 10.11 -8.96 -11.68
CA LEU A 9 9.08 -9.86 -12.23
C LEU A 9 8.53 -10.83 -11.17
N LEU A 10 9.36 -11.35 -10.27
CA LEU A 10 8.86 -12.13 -9.13
C LEU A 10 8.11 -11.27 -8.10
N ARG A 11 8.61 -10.05 -7.83
CA ARG A 11 8.03 -9.17 -6.79
C ARG A 11 6.69 -8.58 -7.19
N PHE A 12 6.52 -8.25 -8.47
CA PHE A 12 5.32 -7.62 -8.99
C PHE A 12 4.49 -8.57 -9.87
N GLY A 13 5.13 -9.47 -10.62
CA GLY A 13 4.44 -10.36 -11.55
C GLY A 13 3.67 -11.49 -10.87
N ILE A 14 4.15 -12.05 -9.75
CA ILE A 14 3.40 -13.06 -8.98
C ILE A 14 2.10 -12.47 -8.40
N PRO A 15 2.15 -11.35 -7.65
CA PRO A 15 0.92 -10.76 -7.12
C PRO A 15 -0.02 -10.28 -8.24
N LEU A 16 0.53 -9.78 -9.35
CA LEU A 16 -0.27 -9.32 -10.49
C LEU A 16 -0.92 -10.48 -11.25
N ALA A 17 -0.23 -11.61 -11.42
CA ALA A 17 -0.80 -12.84 -11.99
C ALA A 17 -1.88 -13.44 -11.07
N ALA A 18 -1.67 -13.44 -9.75
CA ALA A 18 -2.67 -13.87 -8.78
C ALA A 18 -3.92 -12.97 -8.82
N MET A 19 -3.73 -11.66 -8.98
CA MET A 19 -4.83 -10.69 -9.09
C MET A 19 -5.63 -10.91 -10.39
N ILE A 20 -4.95 -11.15 -11.52
CA ILE A 20 -5.60 -11.46 -12.81
C ILE A 20 -6.37 -12.78 -12.72
N ALA A 21 -5.79 -13.82 -12.13
CA ALA A 21 -6.47 -15.10 -11.95
C ALA A 21 -7.72 -14.98 -11.06
N MET A 22 -7.65 -14.20 -9.97
CA MET A 22 -8.83 -13.89 -9.15
C MET A 22 -9.91 -13.18 -9.96
N ILE A 23 -9.55 -12.14 -10.72
CA ILE A 23 -10.51 -11.37 -11.54
C ILE A 23 -11.16 -12.28 -12.61
N ALA A 24 -10.41 -13.20 -13.21
CA ALA A 24 -10.92 -14.14 -14.20
C ALA A 24 -11.90 -15.19 -13.62
N ILE A 25 -11.76 -15.53 -12.34
CA ILE A 25 -12.65 -16.48 -11.63
C ILE A 25 -13.91 -15.76 -11.10
N LEU A 26 -13.86 -14.45 -10.92
CA LEU A 26 -15.00 -13.69 -10.40
C LEU A 26 -16.11 -13.57 -11.45
N ARG A 27 -17.33 -13.98 -11.07
CA ARG A 27 -18.55 -13.74 -11.85
C ARG A 27 -18.72 -12.25 -12.14
N PRO A 28 -19.30 -11.87 -13.30
CA PRO A 28 -19.49 -10.47 -13.70
C PRO A 28 -20.24 -9.62 -12.66
N GLU A 29 -21.12 -10.24 -11.89
CA GLU A 29 -21.85 -9.66 -10.75
C GLU A 29 -20.90 -9.11 -9.67
N ASN A 30 -19.72 -9.71 -9.49
CA ASN A 30 -18.74 -9.32 -8.47
C ASN A 30 -17.71 -8.29 -8.98
N ILE A 31 -17.71 -7.93 -10.27
CA ILE A 31 -16.80 -6.91 -10.81
C ILE A 31 -17.03 -5.57 -10.12
N VAL A 32 -18.30 -5.21 -9.86
CA VAL A 32 -18.65 -3.98 -9.12
C VAL A 32 -18.04 -4.00 -7.72
N LEU A 33 -18.07 -5.14 -7.04
CA LEU A 33 -17.51 -5.30 -5.69
C LEU A 33 -15.98 -5.23 -5.70
N VAL A 34 -15.31 -5.77 -6.72
CA VAL A 34 -13.86 -5.62 -6.91
C VAL A 34 -13.47 -4.18 -7.17
N VAL A 35 -14.17 -3.50 -8.08
CA VAL A 35 -13.92 -2.08 -8.39
C VAL A 35 -14.13 -1.23 -7.14
N TYR A 36 -15.19 -1.49 -6.38
CA TYR A 36 -15.45 -0.83 -5.11
C TYR A 36 -14.31 -1.04 -4.10
N LYS A 37 -13.81 -2.27 -3.95
CA LYS A 37 -12.64 -2.57 -3.10
C LYS A 37 -11.37 -1.86 -3.57
N MET A 38 -11.12 -1.79 -4.88
CA MET A 38 -9.99 -1.02 -5.41
C MET A 38 -10.11 0.48 -5.11
N CYS A 39 -11.30 1.07 -5.28
CA CYS A 39 -11.56 2.45 -4.90
C CYS A 39 -11.30 2.69 -3.42
N LEU A 40 -11.74 1.78 -2.53
CA LEU A 40 -11.48 1.90 -1.10
C LEU A 40 -10.00 1.81 -0.74
N ILE A 41 -9.22 0.95 -1.41
CA ILE A 41 -7.76 0.90 -1.23
C ILE A 41 -7.13 2.24 -1.63
N VAL A 42 -7.56 2.81 -2.78
CA VAL A 42 -7.06 4.11 -3.23
C VAL A 42 -7.42 5.22 -2.23
N ILE A 43 -8.67 5.26 -1.76
CA ILE A 43 -9.11 6.23 -0.75
C ILE A 43 -8.30 6.06 0.54
N GLY A 44 -8.07 4.82 0.99
CA GLY A 44 -7.28 4.53 2.17
C GLY A 44 -5.83 4.99 2.04
N LEU A 45 -5.20 4.80 0.88
CA LEU A 45 -3.86 5.31 0.60
C LEU A 45 -3.81 6.83 0.60
N VAL A 46 -4.80 7.50 0.02
CA VAL A 46 -4.90 8.97 0.04
C VAL A 46 -5.07 9.48 1.48
N LEU A 47 -5.93 8.85 2.28
CA LEU A 47 -6.10 9.17 3.69
C LEU A 47 -4.82 8.97 4.50
N CYS A 48 -4.09 7.88 4.25
CA CYS A 48 -2.79 7.64 4.87
C CYS A 48 -1.79 8.76 4.59
N GLU A 49 -1.67 9.18 3.32
CA GLU A 49 -0.80 10.30 2.93
C GLU A 49 -1.27 11.61 3.56
N LEU A 50 -2.57 11.85 3.62
CA LEU A 50 -3.13 13.08 4.17
C LEU A 50 -2.87 13.19 5.68
N ILE A 51 -3.06 12.10 6.42
CA ILE A 51 -2.69 11.99 7.84
C ILE A 51 -1.18 12.15 8.02
N TRP A 52 -0.37 11.53 7.15
CA TRP A 52 1.08 11.67 7.20
C TRP A 52 1.50 13.13 7.03
N VAL A 53 1.00 13.81 6.00
CA VAL A 53 1.38 15.19 5.67
C VAL A 53 0.91 16.18 6.73
N ILE A 54 -0.29 16.00 7.28
CA ILE A 54 -0.86 16.93 8.27
C ILE A 54 -0.28 16.68 9.67
N SER A 55 -0.24 15.44 10.12
CA SER A 55 0.03 15.13 11.54
C SER A 55 1.49 14.76 11.81
N TYR A 56 2.16 14.07 10.88
CA TYR A 56 3.46 13.46 11.16
C TYR A 56 4.63 14.14 10.47
N LYS A 57 4.44 14.66 9.24
CA LYS A 57 5.45 15.44 8.51
C LYS A 57 5.96 16.67 9.28
N PRO A 58 5.14 17.46 10.01
CA PRO A 58 5.66 18.56 10.82
C PRO A 58 6.43 18.08 12.07
N VAL A 59 6.15 16.88 12.57
CA VAL A 59 6.81 16.31 13.78
C VAL A 59 8.15 15.66 13.44
N PHE A 60 8.21 14.91 12.33
CA PHE A 60 9.40 14.18 11.91
C PHE A 60 10.31 14.96 10.93
N GLY A 61 9.88 16.14 10.48
CA GLY A 61 10.65 16.96 9.55
C GLY A 61 10.81 16.32 8.16
N ARG A 62 11.84 16.76 7.41
CA ARG A 62 12.17 16.17 6.11
C ARG A 62 12.90 14.85 6.31
N ILE A 63 12.27 13.75 5.89
CA ILE A 63 12.80 12.37 5.96
C ILE A 63 14.16 12.22 5.22
N GLU A 64 14.51 13.18 4.37
CA GLU A 64 15.76 13.24 3.62
C GLU A 64 16.96 13.73 4.44
N GLU A 65 16.71 14.46 5.53
CA GLU A 65 17.76 15.06 6.38
C GLU A 65 18.09 14.19 7.62
N LEU A 66 17.33 13.12 7.85
CA LEU A 66 17.50 12.22 9.00
C LEU A 66 18.63 11.19 8.80
N GLU A 67 19.28 10.83 9.89
CA GLU A 67 20.32 9.80 9.90
C GLU A 67 19.74 8.43 9.52
N THR A 68 20.56 7.54 8.94
CA THR A 68 20.10 6.26 8.35
C THR A 68 19.27 5.40 9.32
N TYR A 69 19.60 5.43 10.61
CA TYR A 69 18.87 4.70 11.65
C TYR A 69 17.48 5.30 11.92
N GLU A 70 17.40 6.62 12.10
CA GLU A 70 16.15 7.34 12.33
C GLU A 70 15.20 7.23 11.14
N LYS A 71 15.75 7.34 9.92
CA LYS A 71 15.00 7.15 8.67
C LYS A 71 14.34 5.77 8.59
N ARG A 72 15.03 4.71 9.04
CA ARG A 72 14.47 3.35 9.06
C ARG A 72 13.32 3.23 10.04
N SER A 73 13.44 3.81 11.23
CA SER A 73 12.39 3.84 12.26
C SER A 73 11.14 4.60 11.78
N VAL A 74 11.33 5.74 11.13
CA VAL A 74 10.23 6.55 10.56
C VAL A 74 9.51 5.80 9.44
N LEU A 75 10.25 5.09 8.57
CA LEU A 75 9.66 4.26 7.52
C LEU A 75 8.88 3.06 8.06
N ILE A 76 9.37 2.41 9.11
CA ILE A 76 8.66 1.30 9.77
C ILE A 76 7.36 1.82 10.41
N PHE A 77 7.42 2.95 11.11
CA PHE A 77 6.24 3.58 11.70
C PHE A 77 5.20 3.94 10.63
N ARG A 78 5.62 4.56 9.52
CA ARG A 78 4.73 4.88 8.40
C ARG A 78 4.09 3.62 7.81
N GLY A 79 4.85 2.54 7.68
CA GLY A 79 4.33 1.24 7.23
C GLY A 79 3.25 0.66 8.17
N ILE A 80 3.45 0.74 9.49
CA ILE A 80 2.47 0.29 10.48
C ILE A 80 1.21 1.15 10.45
N LEU A 81 1.37 2.48 10.34
CA LEU A 81 0.26 3.42 10.23
C LEU A 81 -0.62 3.10 9.01
N TYR A 82 0.01 2.81 7.87
CA TYR A 82 -0.70 2.49 6.63
C TYR A 82 -1.44 1.17 6.76
N LEU A 83 -0.81 0.18 7.39
CA LEU A 83 -1.41 -1.13 7.64
C LEU A 83 -2.64 -1.00 8.57
N ALA A 84 -2.57 -0.19 9.63
CA ALA A 84 -3.68 0.06 10.53
C ALA A 84 -4.87 0.75 9.84
N ILE A 85 -4.61 1.76 9.00
CA ILE A 85 -5.65 2.49 8.27
C ILE A 85 -6.29 1.60 7.19
N VAL A 86 -5.48 0.89 6.41
CA VAL A 86 -5.99 -0.04 5.39
C VAL A 86 -6.83 -1.13 6.06
N LEU A 87 -6.34 -1.75 7.13
CA LEU A 87 -7.13 -2.74 7.89
C LEU A 87 -8.43 -2.13 8.39
N GLY A 88 -8.41 -0.96 9.02
CA GLY A 88 -9.61 -0.30 9.54
C GLY A 88 -10.66 -0.02 8.45
N ILE A 89 -10.23 0.47 7.28
CA ILE A 89 -11.13 0.72 6.14
C ILE A 89 -11.65 -0.60 5.55
N THR A 90 -10.84 -1.65 5.52
CA THR A 90 -11.27 -2.96 5.01
C THR A 90 -12.11 -3.77 6.00
N TRP A 91 -12.05 -3.49 7.31
CA TRP A 91 -12.80 -4.21 8.35
C TRP A 91 -14.19 -3.58 8.61
N GLY A 92 -14.40 -2.33 8.20
CA GLY A 92 -15.73 -1.69 8.18
C GLY A 92 -16.64 -2.16 7.04
N LEU A 93 -16.22 -3.18 6.30
CA LEU A 93 -16.90 -3.86 5.20
C LEU A 93 -17.27 -5.29 5.60
#